data_AF-A0A521K8I0-F1
#
_entry.id   AF-A0A521K8I0-F1
#
_cell.length_a   1.000
_cell.length_b   1.000
_cell.length_c   1.000
_cell.angle_alpha   90.00
_cell.angle_beta   90.00
_cell.angle_gamma   90.00
#
_symmetry.space_group_name_H-M   'P 1'
#
loop_
_entity.id
_entity.type
_entity.pdbx_description
1 polymer ?
#
loop_
_entity_poly.entity_id
_entity_poly.type
_entity_poly.pdbx_seq_one_letter_code
_entity_poly.pdbx_strand_id
1 'polypeptide(L)' 'MNIFKNSTFTWWQIGLFKLSVATFGIAVGAYWQEFFLPYLTVLLTVAVVSGLYVGYIWLKQH' A
#
# COMPACT_ATOMS: atom_id res chain seq x y z
N MET A 1 17.99 -23.83 -11.29
CA MET A 1 16.77 -23.05 -11.57
C MET A 1 17.17 -21.59 -11.57
N ASN A 2 17.24 -20.94 -12.74
CA ASN A 2 17.82 -19.60 -12.87
C ASN A 2 16.70 -18.55 -12.80
N ILE A 3 16.55 -17.94 -11.63
CA ILE A 3 15.48 -16.97 -11.28
C ILE A 3 15.62 -15.63 -12.01
N PHE A 4 16.77 -15.39 -12.64
CA PHE A 4 17.13 -14.14 -13.33
C PHE A 4 17.17 -14.28 -14.85
N LYS A 5 16.29 -15.10 -15.44
CA LYS A 5 16.18 -15.21 -16.89
C LYS A 5 15.15 -14.19 -17.39
N ASN A 6 15.50 -13.42 -18.42
CA ASN A 6 14.54 -12.55 -19.11
C ASN A 6 13.44 -13.41 -19.73
N SER A 7 12.27 -13.39 -19.11
CA SER A 7 11.04 -13.95 -19.67
C SER A 7 10.23 -12.83 -20.31
N THR A 8 9.96 -12.94 -21.60
CA THR A 8 9.04 -12.06 -22.30
C THR A 8 7.63 -12.65 -22.23
N PHE A 9 6.68 -11.87 -21.72
CA PHE A 9 5.27 -12.28 -21.67
C PHE A 9 4.62 -12.09 -23.04
N THR A 10 3.78 -13.03 -23.44
CA THR A 10 2.90 -12.84 -24.60
C THR A 10 1.79 -11.84 -24.26
N TRP A 11 1.15 -11.26 -25.29
CA TRP A 11 0.07 -10.28 -25.12
C TRP A 11 -1.06 -10.78 -24.20
N TRP A 12 -1.41 -12.07 -24.30
CA TRP A 12 -2.42 -12.69 -23.45
C TRP A 12 -1.95 -12.86 -21.99
N GLN A 13 -0.68 -13.22 -21.79
CA GLN A 13 -0.11 -13.37 -20.44
C GLN A 13 -0.03 -12.02 -19.71
N ILE A 14 0.37 -10.95 -20.39
CA ILE A 14 0.38 -9.61 -19.79
C ILE A 14 -1.04 -9.08 -19.56
N GLY A 15 -2.00 -9.43 -20.42
CA GLY A 15 -3.42 -9.11 -20.22
C GLY A 15 -3.98 -9.76 -18.96
N LEU A 16 -3.73 -11.05 -18.77
CA LEU A 16 -4.11 -11.79 -17.56
C LEU A 16 -3.40 -11.24 -16.31
N PHE A 17 -2.13 -10.86 -16.43
CA PHE A 17 -1.39 -10.23 -15.34
C PHE A 17 -1.99 -8.87 -14.93
N LYS A 18 -2.41 -8.05 -15.89
CA LYS A 18 -3.10 -6.78 -15.58
C LYS A 18 -4.43 -7.03 -14.86
N LEU A 19 -5.20 -8.02 -15.32
CA LEU A 19 -6.46 -8.40 -14.67
C LEU A 19 -6.23 -8.96 -13.25
N SER A 20 -5.21 -9.78 -13.04
CA SER A 20 -4.90 -10.31 -11.71
C SER A 20 -4.49 -9.19 -10.74
N VAL A 21 -3.65 -8.25 -11.18
CA VAL A 21 -3.28 -7.09 -10.35
C VAL A 21 -4.48 -6.19 -10.06
N ALA A 22 -5.35 -5.95 -11.05
CA ALA A 22 -6.55 -5.13 -10.87
C ALA A 22 -7.54 -5.77 -9.89
N THR A 23 -7.83 -7.07 -10.05
CA THR A 23 -8.73 -7.81 -9.16
C THR A 23 -8.15 -7.95 -7.75
N PHE A 24 -6.83 -8.14 -7.63
CA PHE A 24 -6.15 -8.15 -6.35
C PHE A 24 -6.25 -6.79 -5.65
N GLY A 25 -6.03 -5.68 -6.36
CA GLY A 25 -6.18 -4.33 -5.81
C GLY A 25 -7.61 -4.07 -5.31
N ILE A 26 -8.63 -4.50 -6.06
CA ILE A 26 -10.04 -4.37 -5.65
C ILE A 26 -10.33 -5.20 -4.40
N ALA A 27 -9.89 -6.46 -4.36
CA ALA A 27 -10.08 -7.33 -3.20
C ALA A 27 -9.40 -6.76 -1.95
N VAL A 28 -8.14 -6.35 -2.09
CA VAL A 28 -7.37 -5.71 -1.03
C VAL A 28 -8.05 -4.43 -0.54
N GLY A 29 -8.52 -3.57 -1.46
CA GLY A 29 -9.25 -2.35 -1.11
C GLY A 29 -10.59 -2.60 -0.42
N ALA A 30 -11.33 -3.64 -0.82
CA ALA A 30 -12.62 -4.00 -0.23
C ALA A 30 -12.48 -4.50 1.22
N TYR A 31 -11.47 -5.32 1.50
CA TYR A 31 -11.24 -5.87 2.85
C TYR A 31 -10.33 -5.00 3.73
N TRP A 32 -9.74 -3.94 3.18
CA TRP A 32 -8.81 -3.06 3.89
C TRP A 32 -9.43 -2.51 5.17
N GLN A 33 -10.67 -2.02 5.08
CA GLN A 33 -11.33 -1.39 6.22
C GLN A 33 -11.55 -2.40 7.36
N GLU A 34 -12.04 -3.59 7.07
CA GLU A 34 -12.28 -4.63 8.08
C GLU A 34 -11.00 -5.07 8.78
N PHE A 35 -9.89 -5.16 8.03
CA PHE A 35 -8.60 -5.55 8.59
C PHE A 35 -7.98 -4.46 9.49
N PHE A 36 -8.12 -3.18 9.12
CA PHE A 36 -7.51 -2.07 9.85
C PHE A 36 -8.40 -1.45 10.93
N LEU A 37 -9.71 -1.71 10.93
CA LEU A 37 -10.66 -1.23 11.95
C LEU A 37 -10.22 -1.54 13.39
N PRO A 38 -9.74 -2.76 13.74
CA PRO A 38 -9.25 -3.05 15.09
C PRO A 38 -8.03 -2.21 15.50
N TYR A 39 -7.23 -1.74 14.54
CA TYR A 39 -6.01 -0.98 14.78
C TYR A 39 -6.20 0.53 14.59
N LEU A 40 -7.42 0.98 14.29
CA LEU A 40 -7.73 2.36 13.94
C LEU A 40 -7.23 3.32 15.01
N THR A 41 -7.43 3.01 16.30
CA THR A 41 -6.96 3.83 17.43
C THR A 41 -5.44 3.98 17.43
N VAL A 42 -4.70 2.90 17.17
CA VAL A 42 -3.22 2.93 17.13
C VAL A 42 -2.75 3.73 15.91
N LEU A 43 -3.36 3.49 14.74
CA LEU A 43 -3.08 4.23 13.51
C LEU A 43 -3.31 5.74 13.66
N LEU A 44 -4.44 6.13 14.26
CA LEU A 44 -4.71 7.54 14.57
C LEU A 44 -3.71 8.10 15.57
N THR A 45 -3.33 7.34 16.60
CA THR A 45 -2.34 7.79 17.59
C THR A 45 -1.00 8.06 16.89
N VAL A 46 -0.54 7.15 16.03
CA VAL A 46 0.68 7.34 15.24
C VAL A 46 0.57 8.55 14.31
N ALA A 47 -0.57 8.72 13.63
CA ALA A 47 -0.82 9.86 12.75
C ALA A 47 -0.75 11.19 13.50
N VAL A 48 -1.38 11.28 14.67
CA VAL A 48 -1.37 12.48 15.52
C VAL A 48 0.03 12.76 16.06
N VAL A 49 0.71 11.76 16.64
CA VAL A 49 2.04 11.96 17.23
C VAL A 49 3.07 12.35 16.16
N SER A 50 3.08 11.67 15.02
CA SER A 50 3.97 12.00 13.91
C SER A 50 3.65 13.37 13.31
N GLY A 51 2.36 13.71 13.15
CA GLY A 51 1.93 15.01 12.66
C GLY A 51 2.34 16.15 13.59
N LEU A 52 2.15 15.99 14.91
CA LEU A 52 2.57 16.96 15.92
C LEU A 52 4.09 17.14 15.91
N TYR A 53 4.86 16.06 15.79
CA TYR A 53 6.31 16.13 15.71
C TYR A 53 6.79 16.89 14.48
N VAL A 54 6.25 16.58 13.30
CA VAL A 54 6.58 17.28 12.06
C VAL A 54 6.16 18.75 12.13
N GLY A 55 4.97 19.04 12.65
CA GLY A 55 4.49 20.40 12.87
C GLY A 55 5.37 21.20 13.83
N TYR A 56 5.83 20.57 14.92
CA TYR A 56 6.77 21.18 15.86
C TYR A 56 8.12 21.50 15.20
N ILE A 57 8.67 20.57 14.41
CA ILE A 57 9.91 20.83 13.65
C ILE A 57 9.72 22.00 12.69
N TRP A 58 8.60 22.03 11.97
CA TRP A 58 8.32 23.10 11.03
C TRP A 58 8.26 24.47 11.71
N LEU A 59 7.58 24.57 12.85
CA LEU A 59 7.52 25.78 13.67
C LEU A 59 8.85 26.17 14.32
N LYS A 60 9.76 25.21 14.53
CA LYS A 60 11.10 25.50 15.05
C LYS A 60 12.05 25.96 13.95
N GLN A 61 11.83 25.52 12.72
CA GLN A 61 12.66 25.85 11.57
C GLN A 61 12.29 27.21 10.96
N HIS A 62 11.08 27.69 11.19
CA HIS A 62 10.58 29.01 10.79
C HIS A 62 10.67 29.99 11.96
#